data_AF-A0A7C4N8W3-F1
#
_entry.id   AF-A0A7C4N8W3-F1
#
_cell.length_a   1.000
_cell.length_b   1.000
_cell.length_c   1.000
_cell.angle_alpha   90.00
_cell.angle_beta   90.00
_cell.angle_gamma   90.00
#
_symmetry.space_group_name_H-M   'P 1'
#
loop_
_entity.id
_entity.type
_entity.pdbx_description
1 polymer ?
#
loop_
_entity_poly.entity_id
_entity_poly.type
_entity_poly.pdbx_seq_one_letter_code
_entity_poly.pdbx_strand_id
1 'polypeptide(L)'
;MTDEVNAAIAGALDGGATSIIVTDGHNNGRNILIEQLRPPARLISGSPAPLSMVQGAANVDVACFIGYHARAGTPNAILCHTWTDEVRGVWLNDVAVGEIGLNAAVCGHYGVPIELVTGDQAAAQEAIDLLGPLETVAVKRALGRMAAECFPVADNHRAIRAHALAPEVDFFSIGTNDLTQYTLAAERGNAAVTHLQDALHPAVLIQIRQTVQAAETHGKWVGVCGELAGDPLAIPILIGLGGKELSMASGPYHNAQTSNDN
;
A
#
# COMPACT_ATOMS: atom_id res chain seq x y z
N MET A 1 2.82 9.28 10.50
CA MET A 1 1.41 9.06 10.86
C MET A 1 0.45 9.78 9.92
N THR A 2 0.27 11.11 9.95
CA THR A 2 -0.70 11.79 9.04
C THR A 2 -0.44 11.49 7.57
N ASP A 3 0.82 11.51 7.11
CA ASP A 3 1.13 11.22 5.71
C ASP A 3 0.91 9.75 5.30
N GLU A 4 1.11 8.80 6.22
CA GLU A 4 0.79 7.39 5.99
C GLU A 4 -0.72 7.17 5.90
N VAL A 5 -1.49 7.87 6.73
CA VAL A 5 -2.95 7.93 6.61
C VAL A 5 -3.33 8.55 5.26
N ASN A 6 -2.69 9.65 4.85
CA ASN A 6 -2.94 10.26 3.54
C ASN A 6 -2.61 9.32 2.37
N ALA A 7 -1.61 8.44 2.50
CA ALA A 7 -1.32 7.41 1.51
C ALA A 7 -2.46 6.39 1.41
N ALA A 8 -3.00 5.93 2.54
CA ALA A 8 -4.18 5.04 2.55
C ALA A 8 -5.42 5.73 1.97
N ILE A 9 -5.66 6.99 2.33
CA ILE A 9 -6.75 7.81 1.75
C ILE A 9 -6.59 7.88 0.23
N ALA A 10 -5.39 8.12 -0.28
CA ALA A 10 -5.16 8.14 -1.73
C ALA A 10 -5.53 6.82 -2.37
N GLY A 11 -5.09 5.69 -1.79
CA GLY A 11 -5.36 4.37 -2.34
C GLY A 11 -6.86 4.07 -2.38
N ALA A 12 -7.57 4.38 -1.29
CA ALA A 12 -9.02 4.23 -1.23
C ALA A 12 -9.75 5.11 -2.27
N LEU A 13 -9.34 6.38 -2.42
CA LEU A 13 -9.93 7.27 -3.43
C LEU A 13 -9.65 6.81 -4.86
N ASP A 14 -8.43 6.33 -5.13
CA ASP A 14 -8.09 5.73 -6.42
C ASP A 14 -8.92 4.47 -6.69
N GLY A 15 -9.27 3.72 -5.63
CA GLY A 15 -10.16 2.56 -5.67
C GLY A 15 -11.65 2.93 -5.83
N GLY A 16 -11.98 4.22 -5.89
CA GLY A 16 -13.34 4.70 -6.12
C GLY A 16 -14.12 5.03 -4.84
N ALA A 17 -13.49 5.01 -3.67
CA ALA A 17 -14.14 5.47 -2.44
C ALA A 17 -14.59 6.94 -2.60
N THR A 18 -15.85 7.21 -2.27
CA THR A 18 -16.45 8.55 -2.41
C THR A 18 -16.52 9.31 -1.10
N SER A 19 -16.37 8.61 0.03
CA SER A 19 -16.36 9.20 1.37
C SER A 19 -15.33 8.50 2.22
N ILE A 20 -14.61 9.27 3.04
CA ILE A 20 -13.55 8.76 3.90
C ILE A 20 -13.73 9.30 5.31
N ILE A 21 -13.69 8.41 6.30
CA ILE A 21 -13.68 8.73 7.73
C ILE A 21 -12.35 8.23 8.30
N VAL A 22 -11.63 9.11 8.98
CA VAL A 22 -10.41 8.77 9.71
C VAL A 22 -10.69 8.90 11.20
N THR A 23 -10.42 7.86 11.96
CA THR A 23 -10.50 7.89 13.43
C THR A 23 -9.11 7.78 14.00
N ASP A 24 -8.73 8.75 14.83
CA ASP A 24 -7.47 8.70 15.56
C ASP A 24 -7.63 7.81 16.80
N GLY A 25 -7.26 6.55 16.65
CA GLY A 25 -7.35 5.54 17.70
C GLY A 25 -6.20 5.55 18.71
N HIS A 26 -5.23 6.46 18.61
CA HIS A 26 -4.04 6.40 19.46
C HIS A 26 -4.13 7.34 20.66
N ASN A 27 -3.92 6.79 21.87
CA ASN A 27 -3.87 7.53 23.13
C ASN A 27 -5.12 8.42 23.33
N ASN A 28 -4.99 9.74 23.20
CA ASN A 28 -6.07 10.69 23.42
C ASN A 28 -6.78 11.11 22.12
N GLY A 29 -6.43 10.50 20.99
CA GLY A 29 -7.02 10.71 19.66
C GLY A 29 -6.72 12.07 19.02
N ARG A 30 -5.57 12.71 19.31
CA ARG A 30 -5.22 14.06 18.83
C ARG A 30 -3.85 14.14 18.15
N ASN A 31 -3.48 13.09 17.44
CA ASN A 31 -2.19 12.90 16.78
C ASN A 31 -2.25 13.21 15.27
N ILE A 32 -3.39 12.97 14.62
CA ILE A 32 -3.60 13.31 13.22
C ILE A 32 -3.77 14.83 13.05
N LEU A 33 -2.95 15.40 12.18
CA LEU A 33 -2.93 16.83 11.86
C LEU A 33 -4.03 17.15 10.84
N ILE A 34 -5.14 17.75 11.30
CA ILE A 34 -6.31 18.05 10.47
C ILE A 34 -5.99 18.98 9.31
N GLU A 35 -5.06 19.91 9.50
CA GLU A 35 -4.59 20.86 8.48
C GLU A 35 -3.77 20.20 7.36
N GLN A 36 -3.31 18.97 7.58
CA GLN A 36 -2.58 18.16 6.59
C GLN A 36 -3.41 16.99 6.06
N LEU A 37 -4.62 16.76 6.59
CA LEU A 37 -5.44 15.63 6.21
C LEU A 37 -5.99 15.83 4.79
N ARG A 38 -5.80 14.82 3.93
CA ARG A 38 -6.22 14.85 2.53
C ARG A 38 -7.76 14.95 2.41
N PRO A 39 -8.30 15.95 1.71
CA PRO A 39 -9.71 15.97 1.33
C PRO A 39 -10.06 14.81 0.37
N PRO A 40 -11.30 14.27 0.40
CA PRO A 40 -12.46 14.71 1.19
C PRO A 40 -12.56 14.03 2.57
N ALA A 41 -11.46 13.51 3.13
CA ALA A 41 -11.52 12.79 4.40
C ALA A 41 -11.97 13.67 5.57
N ARG A 42 -12.73 13.08 6.49
CA ARG A 42 -13.18 13.70 7.74
C ARG A 42 -12.51 13.03 8.93
N LEU A 43 -12.03 13.82 9.88
CA LEU A 43 -11.36 13.33 11.08
C LEU A 43 -12.32 13.24 12.27
N ILE A 44 -12.31 12.09 12.94
CA ILE A 44 -12.82 11.90 14.29
C ILE A 44 -11.61 11.97 15.23
N SER A 45 -11.50 13.08 15.96
CA SER A 45 -10.41 13.37 16.89
C SER A 45 -10.92 13.51 18.31
N GLY A 46 -10.16 12.99 19.27
CA GLY A 46 -10.43 13.03 20.69
C GLY A 46 -10.87 11.69 21.27
N SER A 47 -10.76 11.58 22.59
CA SER A 47 -11.15 10.42 23.39
C SER A 47 -11.79 10.93 24.70
N PRO A 48 -12.78 10.21 25.28
CA PRO A 48 -13.35 8.94 24.79
C PRO A 48 -14.40 9.13 23.70
N ALA A 49 -14.40 8.22 22.72
CA ALA A 49 -15.49 8.02 21.75
C ALA A 49 -16.21 6.70 22.05
N PRO A 50 -17.53 6.55 21.77
CA PRO A 50 -18.29 5.35 22.11
C PRO A 50 -17.69 4.03 21.59
N LEU A 51 -17.17 4.01 20.36
CA LEU A 51 -16.49 2.84 19.78
C LEU A 51 -14.96 2.98 19.76
N SER A 52 -14.41 3.93 20.53
CA SER A 52 -12.97 4.14 20.68
C SER A 52 -12.22 4.18 19.33
N MET A 53 -11.26 3.27 19.12
CA MET A 53 -10.38 3.18 17.96
C MET A 53 -11.08 2.97 16.61
N VAL A 54 -12.32 2.47 16.62
CA VAL A 54 -13.12 2.20 15.41
C VAL A 54 -14.42 3.01 15.38
N GLN A 55 -14.40 4.18 16.00
CA GLN A 55 -15.51 5.13 15.85
C GLN A 55 -15.80 5.40 14.37
N GLY A 56 -17.08 5.30 14.00
CA GLY A 56 -17.51 5.44 12.61
C GLY A 56 -17.67 4.14 11.83
N ALA A 57 -17.24 2.98 12.37
CA ALA A 57 -17.31 1.68 11.70
C ALA A 57 -18.71 1.33 11.15
N ALA A 58 -19.79 1.72 11.84
CA ALA A 58 -21.16 1.46 11.37
C ALA A 58 -21.58 2.22 10.08
N ASN A 59 -20.74 3.13 9.57
CA ASN A 59 -21.08 4.02 8.45
C ASN A 59 -20.07 3.93 7.28
N VAL A 60 -19.35 2.81 7.19
CA VAL A 60 -18.38 2.57 6.12
C VAL A 60 -18.60 1.18 5.54
N ASP A 61 -18.24 1.02 4.27
CA ASP A 61 -18.34 -0.27 3.57
C ASP A 61 -17.14 -1.18 3.86
N VAL A 62 -15.97 -0.58 4.14
CA VAL A 62 -14.69 -1.26 4.38
C VAL A 62 -13.87 -0.51 5.42
N ALA A 63 -12.92 -1.18 6.08
CA ALA A 63 -12.02 -0.55 7.04
C ALA A 63 -10.54 -0.86 6.79
N CYS A 64 -9.69 0.14 7.01
CA CYS A 64 -8.23 0.03 6.94
C CYS A 64 -7.61 0.42 8.28
N PHE A 65 -6.75 -0.45 8.82
CA PHE A 65 -6.05 -0.27 10.09
C PHE A 65 -4.63 0.21 9.83
N ILE A 66 -4.37 1.50 10.03
CA ILE A 66 -3.09 2.12 9.69
C ILE A 66 -2.22 2.32 10.95
N GLY A 67 -0.99 1.83 10.91
CA GLY A 67 0.01 2.04 11.97
C GLY A 67 -0.22 1.20 13.23
N TYR A 68 -0.88 0.06 13.10
CA TYR A 68 -1.11 -0.88 14.19
C TYR A 68 0.19 -1.58 14.64
N HIS A 69 0.12 -2.24 15.79
CA HIS A 69 1.16 -3.09 16.36
C HIS A 69 0.57 -4.41 16.85
N ALA A 70 1.44 -5.40 17.06
CA ALA A 70 1.02 -6.69 17.60
C ALA A 70 0.53 -6.58 19.06
N ARG A 71 -0.25 -7.57 19.48
CA ARG A 71 -0.78 -7.70 20.83
C ARG A 71 0.29 -7.85 21.91
N ALA A 72 -0.09 -7.59 23.15
CA ALA A 72 0.79 -7.75 24.30
C ALA A 72 1.43 -9.15 24.36
N GLY A 73 2.73 -9.20 24.65
CA GLY A 73 3.48 -10.45 24.78
C GLY A 73 3.96 -11.06 23.45
N THR A 74 3.71 -10.43 22.30
CA THR A 74 4.19 -10.92 21.00
C THR A 74 5.71 -10.79 20.89
N PRO A 75 6.46 -11.88 20.62
CA PRO A 75 7.90 -11.83 20.39
C PRO A 75 8.23 -11.08 19.10
N ASN A 76 9.41 -10.42 19.06
CA ASN A 76 9.91 -9.72 17.87
C ASN A 76 8.92 -8.69 17.29
N ALA A 77 8.19 -7.99 18.17
CA ALA A 77 7.21 -6.97 17.81
C ALA A 77 7.55 -5.63 18.47
N ILE A 78 7.47 -4.52 17.70
CA ILE A 78 7.75 -3.17 18.20
C ILE A 78 6.54 -2.62 18.95
N LEU A 79 6.78 -2.11 20.17
CA LEU A 79 5.78 -1.51 21.05
C LEU A 79 4.56 -2.42 21.33
N CYS A 80 4.74 -3.74 21.34
CA CYS A 80 3.62 -4.66 21.53
C CYS A 80 2.93 -4.44 22.89
N HIS A 81 1.62 -4.17 22.84
CA HIS A 81 0.73 -3.98 23.99
C HIS A 81 -0.73 -4.16 23.54
N THR A 82 -1.68 -4.00 24.46
CA THR A 82 -3.12 -4.03 24.14
C THR A 82 -3.85 -3.00 24.99
N TRP A 83 -4.19 -1.87 24.38
CA TRP A 83 -4.68 -0.62 24.97
C TRP A 83 -3.73 0.07 25.93
N THR A 84 -3.19 -0.67 26.89
CA THR A 84 -2.22 -0.16 27.86
C THR A 84 -1.08 -1.16 28.05
N ASP A 85 0.03 -0.68 28.65
CA ASP A 85 1.20 -1.52 28.92
C ASP A 85 0.97 -2.54 30.06
N GLU A 86 -0.07 -2.34 30.88
CA GLU A 86 -0.42 -3.25 31.98
C GLU A 86 -1.15 -4.51 31.50
N VAL A 87 -1.92 -4.43 30.40
CA VAL A 87 -2.66 -5.56 29.85
C VAL A 87 -1.69 -6.61 29.31
N ARG A 88 -1.82 -7.84 29.81
CA ARG A 88 -0.93 -8.96 29.45
C ARG A 88 -1.50 -9.91 28.40
N GLY A 89 -2.81 -9.85 28.18
CA GLY A 89 -3.49 -10.66 27.19
C GLY A 89 -4.99 -10.42 27.24
N VAL A 90 -5.63 -10.55 26.09
CA VAL A 90 -7.07 -10.53 25.91
C VAL A 90 -7.46 -11.73 25.06
N TRP A 91 -8.60 -12.34 25.36
CA TRP A 91 -9.11 -13.49 24.62
C TRP A 91 -10.56 -13.26 24.19
N LEU A 92 -10.86 -13.59 22.93
CA LEU A 92 -12.23 -13.68 22.41
C LEU A 92 -12.48 -15.15 22.07
N ASN A 93 -13.39 -15.80 22.80
CA ASN A 93 -13.70 -17.23 22.62
C ASN A 93 -12.43 -18.10 22.60
N ASP A 94 -11.58 -17.93 23.62
CA ASP A 94 -10.29 -18.62 23.78
C ASP A 94 -9.22 -18.29 22.72
N VAL A 95 -9.52 -17.43 21.75
CA VAL A 95 -8.54 -16.91 20.79
C VAL A 95 -7.84 -15.69 21.39
N ALA A 96 -6.53 -15.75 21.55
CA ALA A 96 -5.74 -14.62 22.01
C ALA A 96 -5.75 -13.50 20.97
N VAL A 97 -6.11 -12.29 21.38
CA VAL A 97 -6.24 -11.11 20.50
C VAL A 97 -5.59 -9.88 21.13
N GLY A 98 -5.17 -8.95 20.28
CA GLY A 98 -4.90 -7.56 20.67
C GLY A 98 -5.94 -6.59 20.11
N GLU A 99 -5.51 -5.35 19.94
CA GLU A 99 -6.34 -4.28 19.34
C GLU A 99 -6.81 -4.65 17.93
N ILE A 100 -5.96 -5.28 17.11
CA ILE A 100 -6.31 -5.74 15.75
C ILE A 100 -7.57 -6.62 15.81
N GLY A 101 -7.54 -7.70 16.60
CA GLY A 101 -8.66 -8.64 16.69
C GLY A 101 -9.90 -8.05 17.34
N LEU A 102 -9.75 -7.24 18.40
CA LEU A 102 -10.87 -6.60 19.08
C LEU A 102 -11.59 -5.59 18.17
N ASN A 103 -10.82 -4.75 17.49
CA ASN A 103 -11.36 -3.76 16.56
C ASN A 103 -11.99 -4.43 15.34
N ALA A 104 -11.35 -5.48 14.80
CA ALA A 104 -11.91 -6.26 13.70
C ALA A 104 -13.23 -6.96 14.09
N ALA A 105 -13.35 -7.47 15.32
CA ALA A 105 -14.59 -8.05 15.81
C ALA A 105 -15.73 -7.01 15.88
N VAL A 106 -15.43 -5.77 16.28
CA VAL A 106 -16.40 -4.66 16.25
C VAL A 106 -16.79 -4.30 14.82
N CYS A 107 -15.84 -4.21 13.89
CA CYS A 107 -16.15 -4.00 12.46
C CYS A 107 -17.02 -5.14 11.90
N GLY A 108 -16.67 -6.39 12.19
CA GLY A 108 -17.42 -7.58 11.79
C GLY A 108 -18.84 -7.63 12.36
N HIS A 109 -19.08 -7.09 13.56
CA HIS A 109 -20.43 -6.91 14.10
C HIS A 109 -21.31 -6.03 13.20
N TYR A 110 -20.72 -5.02 12.55
CA TYR A 110 -21.40 -4.16 11.58
C TYR A 110 -21.33 -4.68 10.13
N GLY A 111 -20.75 -5.86 9.91
CA GLY A 111 -20.56 -6.43 8.57
C GLY A 111 -19.47 -5.73 7.76
N VAL A 112 -18.56 -5.00 8.40
CA VAL A 112 -17.48 -4.25 7.74
C VAL A 112 -16.22 -5.11 7.69
N PRO A 113 -15.76 -5.52 6.49
CA PRO A 113 -14.50 -6.23 6.33
C PRO A 113 -13.29 -5.30 6.57
N ILE A 114 -12.17 -5.91 6.99
CA ILE A 114 -10.88 -5.24 7.08
C ILE A 114 -10.10 -5.55 5.81
N GLU A 115 -9.75 -4.52 5.05
CA GLU A 115 -9.04 -4.71 3.79
C GLU A 115 -7.54 -4.58 3.93
N LEU A 116 -7.08 -3.65 4.77
CA LEU A 116 -5.66 -3.34 4.93
C LEU A 116 -5.29 -3.21 6.41
N VAL A 117 -4.19 -3.83 6.82
CA VAL A 117 -3.53 -3.61 8.12
C VAL A 117 -2.06 -3.24 7.91
N THR A 118 -1.64 -2.09 8.43
CA THR A 118 -0.24 -1.65 8.35
C THR A 118 0.39 -1.57 9.73
N GLY A 119 1.68 -1.88 9.83
CA GLY A 119 2.36 -1.99 11.11
C GLY A 119 3.79 -2.47 10.98
N ASP A 120 4.24 -3.29 11.93
CA ASP A 120 5.44 -4.11 11.77
C ASP A 120 5.10 -5.50 11.23
N GLN A 121 6.12 -6.33 11.00
CA GLN A 121 5.93 -7.69 10.51
C GLN A 121 5.07 -8.57 11.43
N ALA A 122 5.13 -8.32 12.75
CA ALA A 122 4.37 -9.10 13.73
C ALA A 122 2.88 -8.72 13.72
N ALA A 123 2.56 -7.42 13.59
CA ALA A 123 1.20 -6.94 13.43
C ALA A 123 0.56 -7.46 12.13
N ALA A 124 1.32 -7.43 11.03
CA ALA A 124 0.88 -7.99 9.75
C ALA A 124 0.56 -9.50 9.87
N GLN A 125 1.47 -10.26 10.50
CA GLN A 125 1.24 -11.68 10.72
C GLN A 125 0.04 -11.95 11.64
N GLU A 126 -0.12 -11.20 12.74
CA GLU A 126 -1.27 -11.32 13.63
C GLU A 126 -2.59 -11.05 12.89
N ALA A 127 -2.63 -10.05 12.02
CA ALA A 127 -3.81 -9.75 11.21
C ALA A 127 -4.18 -10.94 10.31
N ILE A 128 -3.22 -11.52 9.59
CA ILE A 128 -3.43 -12.67 8.71
C ILE A 128 -3.92 -13.88 9.51
N ASP A 129 -3.27 -14.17 10.65
CA ASP A 129 -3.61 -15.31 11.50
C ASP A 129 -5.04 -15.22 12.06
N LEU A 130 -5.50 -14.00 12.38
CA LEU A 130 -6.82 -13.77 12.98
C LEU A 130 -7.94 -13.60 11.94
N LEU A 131 -7.67 -12.91 10.84
CA LEU A 131 -8.69 -12.41 9.91
C LEU A 131 -8.70 -13.18 8.58
N GLY A 132 -7.73 -14.06 8.35
CA GLY A 132 -7.52 -14.74 7.08
C GLY A 132 -6.73 -13.89 6.08
N PRO A 133 -6.71 -14.26 4.79
CA PRO A 133 -6.02 -13.48 3.77
C PRO A 133 -6.63 -12.07 3.64
N LEU A 134 -5.80 -11.05 3.89
CA LEU A 134 -6.11 -9.63 3.70
C LEU A 134 -4.82 -8.87 3.38
N GLU A 135 -4.95 -7.59 3.02
CA GLU A 135 -3.78 -6.79 2.74
C GLU A 135 -3.03 -6.37 3.98
N THR A 136 -1.71 -6.52 3.91
CA THR A 136 -0.83 -6.07 4.99
C THR A 136 0.39 -5.35 4.46
N VAL A 137 0.81 -4.30 5.15
CA VAL A 137 2.03 -3.56 4.82
C VAL A 137 2.87 -3.38 6.08
N ALA A 138 3.99 -4.11 6.14
CA ALA A 138 5.02 -3.86 7.15
C ALA A 138 5.83 -2.62 6.74
N VAL A 139 5.64 -1.51 7.46
CA VAL A 139 6.32 -0.23 7.21
C VAL A 139 7.64 -0.08 7.98
N LYS A 140 7.91 -1.07 8.82
CA LYS A 140 9.07 -1.20 9.68
C LYS A 140 9.28 -2.67 10.03
N ARG A 141 10.53 -3.02 10.33
CA ARG A 141 10.89 -4.32 10.89
C ARG A 141 11.26 -4.16 12.36
N ALA A 142 10.51 -4.78 13.26
CA ALA A 142 10.85 -4.80 14.67
C ALA A 142 12.13 -5.60 14.93
N LEU A 143 13.05 -5.00 15.68
CA LEU A 143 14.28 -5.62 16.20
C LEU A 143 14.13 -6.00 17.69
N GLY A 144 13.06 -5.51 18.33
CA GLY A 144 12.66 -5.82 19.68
C GLY A 144 11.52 -4.89 20.11
N ARG A 145 11.05 -5.02 21.36
CA ARG A 145 9.91 -4.25 21.86
C ARG A 145 10.09 -2.73 21.77
N MET A 146 11.32 -2.24 21.81
CA MET A 146 11.63 -0.80 21.84
C MET A 146 12.54 -0.37 20.69
N ALA A 147 12.78 -1.22 19.69
CA ALA A 147 13.65 -0.91 18.57
C ALA A 147 13.10 -1.49 17.25
N ALA A 148 13.16 -0.70 16.18
CA ALA A 148 12.79 -1.13 14.85
C ALA A 148 13.68 -0.46 13.80
N GLU A 149 13.86 -1.16 12.69
CA GLU A 149 14.35 -0.62 11.44
C GLU A 149 13.14 -0.07 10.67
N CYS A 150 13.06 1.26 10.55
CA CYS A 150 12.00 1.92 9.81
C CYS A 150 12.36 1.98 8.32
N PHE A 151 11.44 1.61 7.45
CA PHE A 151 11.66 1.70 6.02
C PHE A 151 11.50 3.15 5.52
N PRO A 152 12.04 3.49 4.34
CA PRO A 152 11.91 4.83 3.79
C PRO A 152 10.44 5.26 3.63
N VAL A 153 10.15 6.50 4.03
CA VAL A 153 8.79 7.06 4.02
C VAL A 153 8.12 6.97 2.64
N ALA A 154 8.88 7.26 1.58
CA ALA A 154 8.36 7.21 0.21
C ALA A 154 7.94 5.78 -0.19
N ASP A 155 8.70 4.76 0.22
CA ASP A 155 8.38 3.36 -0.06
C ASP A 155 7.13 2.93 0.71
N ASN A 156 7.03 3.31 1.99
CA ASN A 156 5.85 3.06 2.82
C ASN A 156 4.60 3.69 2.21
N HIS A 157 4.65 4.96 1.81
CA HIS A 157 3.50 5.63 1.19
C HIS A 157 3.05 4.95 -0.10
N ARG A 158 4.00 4.51 -0.94
CA ARG A 158 3.68 3.78 -2.18
C ARG A 158 3.04 2.44 -1.87
N ALA A 159 3.61 1.66 -0.94
CA ALA A 159 3.07 0.37 -0.55
C ALA A 159 1.65 0.51 0.05
N ILE A 160 1.45 1.42 1.00
CA ILE A 160 0.14 1.67 1.61
C ILE A 160 -0.90 2.05 0.55
N ARG A 161 -0.58 2.98 -0.35
CA ARG A 161 -1.49 3.41 -1.41
C ARG A 161 -1.83 2.25 -2.35
N ALA A 162 -0.84 1.49 -2.79
CA ALA A 162 -1.03 0.38 -3.71
C ALA A 162 -1.88 -0.74 -3.09
N HIS A 163 -1.61 -1.11 -1.83
CA HIS A 163 -2.37 -2.17 -1.15
C HIS A 163 -3.78 -1.71 -0.75
N ALA A 164 -4.00 -0.43 -0.48
CA ALA A 164 -5.36 0.10 -0.29
C ALA A 164 -6.17 0.18 -1.61
N LEU A 165 -5.50 0.35 -2.75
CA LEU A 165 -6.13 0.35 -4.07
C LEU A 165 -6.41 -1.06 -4.58
N ALA A 166 -5.54 -2.00 -4.25
CA ALA A 166 -5.52 -3.30 -4.91
C ALA A 166 -6.86 -4.04 -4.84
N PRO A 167 -7.58 -4.18 -3.71
CA PRO A 167 -8.87 -4.88 -3.66
C PRO A 167 -9.87 -4.41 -4.72
N GLU A 168 -9.81 -3.13 -5.09
CA GLU A 168 -10.76 -2.45 -5.98
C GLU A 168 -10.39 -2.49 -7.48
N VAL A 169 -9.24 -3.06 -7.85
CA VAL A 169 -8.78 -3.09 -9.26
C VAL A 169 -8.50 -4.50 -9.76
N ASP A 170 -8.86 -4.82 -11.00
CA ASP A 170 -8.62 -6.14 -11.59
C ASP A 170 -7.13 -6.38 -11.94
N PHE A 171 -6.41 -5.32 -12.29
CA PHE A 171 -5.00 -5.35 -12.69
C PHE A 171 -4.38 -3.95 -12.58
N PHE A 172 -3.06 -3.88 -12.70
CA PHE A 172 -2.33 -2.61 -12.79
C PHE A 172 -1.70 -2.46 -14.18
N SER A 173 -1.58 -1.22 -14.67
CA SER A 173 -0.81 -0.90 -15.87
C SER A 173 0.19 0.22 -15.56
N ILE A 174 1.48 -0.04 -15.82
CA ILE A 174 2.55 0.94 -15.62
C ILE A 174 2.75 1.75 -16.88
N GLY A 175 2.48 3.06 -16.84
CA GLY A 175 2.87 4.01 -17.88
C GLY A 175 4.34 4.42 -17.74
N THR A 176 5.23 3.83 -18.51
CA THR A 176 6.69 3.98 -18.32
C THR A 176 7.20 5.38 -18.65
N ASN A 177 6.52 6.09 -19.55
CA ASN A 177 6.91 7.43 -19.98
C ASN A 177 6.79 8.43 -18.82
N ASP A 178 5.61 8.48 -18.20
CA ASP A 178 5.36 9.37 -17.07
C ASP A 178 6.12 8.90 -15.82
N LEU A 179 6.21 7.58 -15.59
CA LEU A 179 7.00 7.04 -14.50
C LEU A 179 8.46 7.50 -14.58
N THR A 180 9.06 7.48 -15.76
CA THR A 180 10.45 7.94 -15.98
C THR A 180 10.56 9.45 -15.75
N GLN A 181 9.64 10.24 -16.32
CA GLN A 181 9.62 11.70 -16.16
C GLN A 181 9.51 12.11 -14.69
N TYR A 182 8.58 11.52 -13.94
CA TYR A 182 8.39 11.84 -12.52
C TYR A 182 9.53 11.32 -11.65
N THR A 183 10.08 10.14 -11.95
CA THR A 183 11.18 9.55 -11.19
C THR A 183 12.46 10.36 -11.33
N LEU A 184 12.76 10.85 -12.53
CA LEU A 184 14.01 11.51 -12.86
C LEU A 184 13.89 13.04 -12.89
N ALA A 185 12.70 13.58 -12.60
CA ALA A 185 12.37 15.00 -12.71
C ALA A 185 12.75 15.59 -14.08
N ALA A 186 12.58 14.81 -15.15
CA ALA A 186 13.03 15.11 -16.50
C ALA A 186 11.83 15.25 -17.44
N GLU A 187 11.36 16.49 -17.61
CA GLU A 187 10.17 16.83 -18.43
C GLU A 187 10.29 16.40 -19.88
N ARG A 188 9.27 15.71 -20.41
CA ARG A 188 9.22 15.32 -21.81
C ARG A 188 8.98 16.51 -22.72
N GLY A 189 9.83 16.66 -23.73
CA GLY A 189 9.80 17.80 -24.65
C GLY A 189 10.65 18.99 -24.22
N ASN A 190 11.28 18.95 -23.04
CA ASN A 190 12.27 19.94 -22.66
C ASN A 190 13.68 19.49 -23.08
N ALA A 191 14.18 20.10 -24.15
CA ALA A 191 15.50 19.80 -24.72
C ALA A 191 16.66 19.95 -23.71
N ALA A 192 16.50 20.78 -22.67
CA ALA A 192 17.54 20.98 -21.66
C ALA A 192 17.76 19.76 -20.75
N VAL A 193 16.75 18.89 -20.62
CA VAL A 193 16.77 17.72 -19.70
C VAL A 193 16.54 16.40 -20.40
N THR A 194 16.46 16.35 -21.74
CA THR A 194 16.26 15.11 -22.50
C THR A 194 17.32 14.05 -22.20
N HIS A 195 18.57 14.47 -21.93
CA HIS A 195 19.65 13.56 -21.58
C HIS A 195 19.47 12.85 -20.22
N LEU A 196 18.53 13.30 -19.38
CA LEU A 196 18.18 12.67 -18.10
C LEU A 196 17.03 11.66 -18.24
N GLN A 197 16.43 11.51 -19.43
CA GLN A 197 15.31 10.60 -19.66
C GLN A 197 15.80 9.18 -19.95
N ASP A 198 16.19 8.47 -18.89
CA ASP A 198 16.60 7.07 -18.96
C ASP A 198 15.54 6.15 -18.35
N ALA A 199 14.73 5.53 -19.20
CA ALA A 199 13.68 4.60 -18.77
C ALA A 199 14.23 3.27 -18.23
N LEU A 200 15.52 2.95 -18.45
CA LEU A 200 16.22 1.82 -17.85
C LEU A 200 16.99 2.20 -16.59
N HIS A 201 16.86 3.44 -16.12
CA HIS A 201 17.50 3.88 -14.89
C HIS A 201 17.08 2.97 -13.71
N PRO A 202 18.01 2.56 -12.82
CA PRO A 202 17.71 1.63 -11.74
C PRO A 202 16.52 2.05 -10.86
N ALA A 203 16.35 3.34 -10.60
CA ALA A 203 15.21 3.86 -9.82
C ALA A 203 13.84 3.63 -10.51
N VAL A 204 13.79 3.62 -11.85
CA VAL A 204 12.58 3.32 -12.62
C VAL A 204 12.31 1.82 -12.57
N LEU A 205 13.33 0.98 -12.79
CA LEU A 205 13.21 -0.48 -12.73
C LEU A 205 12.82 -0.98 -11.35
N ILE A 206 13.36 -0.39 -10.28
CA ILE A 206 12.98 -0.67 -8.89
C ILE A 206 11.50 -0.36 -8.68
N GLN A 207 11.01 0.78 -9.17
CA GLN A 207 9.59 1.12 -9.05
C GLN A 207 8.69 0.15 -9.83
N ILE A 208 9.11 -0.28 -11.03
CA ILE A 208 8.41 -1.31 -11.80
C ILE A 208 8.34 -2.61 -10.98
N ARG A 209 9.47 -3.05 -10.40
CA ARG A 209 9.51 -4.25 -9.57
C ARG A 209 8.65 -4.12 -8.33
N GLN A 210 8.66 -2.98 -7.65
CA GLN A 210 7.83 -2.73 -6.47
C GLN A 210 6.34 -2.80 -6.83
N THR A 211 5.92 -2.23 -7.95
CA THR A 211 4.52 -2.33 -8.42
C THR A 211 4.16 -3.77 -8.77
N VAL A 212 5.04 -4.51 -9.45
CA VAL A 212 4.81 -5.93 -9.74
C VAL A 212 4.72 -6.76 -8.47
N GLN A 213 5.67 -6.61 -7.54
CA GLN A 213 5.67 -7.33 -6.28
C GLN A 213 4.43 -7.03 -5.47
N ALA A 214 4.02 -5.76 -5.41
CA ALA A 214 2.76 -5.37 -4.81
C ALA A 214 1.64 -6.16 -5.49
N ALA A 215 1.40 -6.01 -6.80
CA ALA A 215 0.32 -6.74 -7.50
C ALA A 215 0.35 -8.28 -7.32
N GLU A 216 1.54 -8.88 -7.33
CA GLU A 216 1.74 -10.33 -7.10
C GLU A 216 1.24 -10.78 -5.73
N THR A 217 1.36 -9.96 -4.68
CA THR A 217 0.78 -10.32 -3.36
C THR A 217 -0.73 -10.43 -3.38
N HIS A 218 -1.40 -9.79 -4.35
CA HIS A 218 -2.87 -9.80 -4.51
C HIS A 218 -3.37 -10.75 -5.59
N GLY A 219 -2.48 -11.57 -6.18
CA GLY A 219 -2.84 -12.38 -7.35
C GLY A 219 -3.25 -11.56 -8.58
N LYS A 220 -2.93 -10.27 -8.59
CA LYS A 220 -3.17 -9.36 -9.71
C LYS A 220 -1.96 -9.36 -10.63
N TRP A 221 -2.21 -9.10 -11.91
CA TRP A 221 -1.15 -9.00 -12.89
C TRP A 221 -0.85 -7.53 -13.20
N VAL A 222 0.36 -7.29 -13.71
CA VAL A 222 0.81 -5.96 -14.12
C VAL A 222 1.12 -5.96 -15.60
N GLY A 223 0.43 -5.08 -16.33
CA GLY A 223 0.82 -4.67 -17.68
C GLY A 223 1.84 -3.53 -17.63
N VAL A 224 2.68 -3.44 -18.65
CA VAL A 224 3.60 -2.31 -18.86
C VAL A 224 3.25 -1.68 -20.20
N CYS A 225 2.96 -0.38 -20.19
CA CYS A 225 2.64 0.38 -21.39
C CYS A 225 3.57 1.59 -21.57
N GLY A 226 3.74 2.02 -22.82
CA GLY A 226 4.62 3.13 -23.18
C GLY A 226 5.83 2.68 -24.00
N GLU A 227 6.77 3.59 -24.20
CA GLU A 227 7.91 3.36 -25.11
C GLU A 227 8.82 2.23 -24.63
N LEU A 228 9.02 2.11 -23.31
CA LEU A 228 9.85 1.06 -22.73
C LEU A 228 9.28 -0.34 -22.97
N ALA A 229 7.94 -0.48 -23.11
CA ALA A 229 7.31 -1.76 -23.43
C ALA A 229 7.57 -2.21 -24.88
N GLY A 230 7.98 -1.29 -25.76
CA GLY A 230 8.36 -1.56 -27.15
C GLY A 230 9.86 -1.59 -27.42
N ASP A 231 10.71 -1.34 -26.42
CA ASP A 231 12.16 -1.37 -26.57
C ASP A 231 12.69 -2.82 -26.53
N PRO A 232 13.32 -3.33 -27.60
CA PRO A 232 13.88 -4.68 -27.65
C PRO A 232 14.87 -5.01 -26.52
N LEU A 233 15.58 -4.01 -25.99
CA LEU A 233 16.53 -4.21 -24.88
C LEU A 233 15.83 -4.26 -23.52
N ALA A 234 14.69 -3.58 -23.39
CA ALA A 234 13.93 -3.53 -22.14
C ALA A 234 12.97 -4.71 -21.97
N ILE A 235 12.43 -5.27 -23.06
CA ILE A 235 11.46 -6.38 -23.03
C ILE A 235 11.92 -7.54 -22.12
N PRO A 236 13.15 -8.09 -22.23
CA PRO A 236 13.59 -9.18 -21.36
C PRO A 236 13.65 -8.78 -19.88
N ILE A 237 14.02 -7.52 -19.59
CA ILE A 237 14.07 -6.97 -18.23
C ILE A 237 12.66 -6.88 -17.67
N LEU A 238 11.71 -6.29 -18.41
CA LEU A 238 10.33 -6.13 -17.97
C LEU A 238 9.65 -7.47 -17.67
N ILE A 239 9.89 -8.49 -18.50
CA ILE A 239 9.43 -9.87 -18.26
C ILE A 239 10.09 -10.42 -16.99
N GLY A 240 11.41 -10.22 -16.83
CA GLY A 240 12.15 -10.65 -15.64
C GLY A 240 11.73 -9.97 -14.34
N LEU A 241 11.24 -8.73 -14.41
CA LEU A 241 10.66 -8.01 -13.27
C LEU A 241 9.24 -8.49 -12.93
N GLY A 242 8.60 -9.26 -13.82
CA GLY A 242 7.32 -9.94 -13.64
C GLY A 242 6.14 -9.31 -14.37
N GLY A 243 6.37 -8.38 -15.31
CA GLY A 243 5.33 -7.86 -16.20
C GLY A 243 4.67 -8.98 -17.01
N LYS A 244 3.33 -8.98 -17.08
CA LYS A 244 2.54 -10.03 -17.75
C LYS A 244 2.01 -9.62 -19.11
N GLU A 245 1.88 -8.32 -19.37
CA GLU A 245 1.48 -7.75 -20.64
C GLU A 245 2.40 -6.58 -21.01
N LEU A 246 2.82 -6.50 -22.27
CA LEU A 246 3.61 -5.37 -22.79
C LEU A 246 2.80 -4.71 -23.92
N SER A 247 2.42 -3.46 -23.73
CA SER A 247 1.57 -2.70 -24.65
C SER A 247 2.31 -1.48 -25.20
N MET A 248 2.39 -1.37 -26.52
CA MET A 248 3.12 -0.31 -27.21
C MET A 248 2.28 0.28 -28.34
N ALA A 249 2.58 1.51 -28.74
CA ALA A 249 1.96 2.10 -29.92
C ALA A 249 2.26 1.23 -31.15
N SER A 250 1.27 1.00 -32.01
CA SER A 250 1.45 0.29 -33.27
C SER A 250 2.35 1.11 -34.20
N GLY A 251 3.66 0.84 -34.18
CA GLY A 251 4.61 1.36 -35.17
C GLY A 251 4.42 0.66 -36.52
N PRO A 252 4.83 1.28 -37.64
CA PRO A 252 4.74 0.63 -38.94
C PRO A 252 5.73 -0.54 -38.96
N TYR A 253 5.23 -1.77 -38.94
CA TYR A 253 6.04 -2.92 -39.33
C TYR A 253 6.40 -2.77 -40.81
N HIS A 254 7.51 -2.09 -41.12
CA HIS A 254 8.10 -2.06 -42.46
C HIS A 254 9.07 -3.23 -42.61
N ASN A 255 8.67 -4.17 -43.48
CA ASN A 255 9.52 -5.05 -44.29
C ASN A 255 10.50 -5.99 -43.58
N ALA A 256 10.00 -7.16 -43.17
CA ALA A 256 10.71 -8.40 -43.49
C ALA A 256 10.17 -8.91 -44.85
N GLN A 257 10.56 -8.24 -45.94
CA GLN A 257 10.48 -8.87 -47.26
C GLN A 257 11.52 -9.99 -47.25
N THR A 258 11.08 -11.23 -47.44
CA THR A 258 11.96 -12.33 -47.81
C THR A 258 12.56 -12.00 -49.17
N SER A 259 13.80 -11.52 -49.19
CA SER A 259 14.61 -11.49 -50.41
C SER A 259 14.97 -12.93 -50.76
N ASN A 260 14.12 -13.59 -51.54
CA ASN A 260 14.55 -14.69 -52.39
C ASN A 260 14.81 -14.09 -53.78
N ASP A 261 16.06 -13.74 -54.04
CA ASP A 261 16.60 -13.64 -55.38
C ASP A 261 17.91 -14.44 -55.44
N ASN A 262 17.92 -15.38 -56.38
CA ASN A 262 18.92 -16.38 -56.80
C ASN A 262 18.93 -17.73 -56.10
#